data_AF-A0A5S9R3P0-F1
#
_entry.id   AF-A0A5S9R3P0-F1
#
_cell.length_a   1.000
_cell.length_b   1.000
_cell.length_c   1.000
_cell.angle_alpha   90.00
_cell.angle_beta   90.00
_cell.angle_gamma   90.00
#
_symmetry.space_group_name_H-M   'P 1'
#
loop_
_entity.id
_entity.type
_entity.pdbx_description
1 polymer ?
#
loop_
_entity_poly.entity_id
_entity_poly.type
_entity_poly.pdbx_seq_one_letter_code
_entity_poly.pdbx_strand_id
1 'polypeptide(L)' 'MARVRDQHQELPPLLAVEVRGRLSLLVRNRHELLKQINRMAPRSMRRLAAERDLARLTHEIIAADLALRPVGRKGTKS' A
#
# COMPACT_ATOMS: atom_id res chain seq x y z
N MET A 1 14.04 -1.84 35.36
CA MET A 1 15.10 -2.04 34.35
C MET A 1 14.46 -2.56 33.06
N ALA A 2 13.94 -1.65 32.23
CA ALA A 2 13.25 -1.98 30.99
C ALA A 2 14.28 -2.34 29.90
N ARG A 3 14.55 -3.64 29.74
CA ARG A 3 15.42 -4.19 28.69
C ARG A 3 14.59 -4.89 27.62
N VAL A 4 14.04 -4.15 26.65
CA VAL A 4 13.67 -4.68 25.32
C VAL A 4 13.67 -3.52 24.30
N ARG A 5 14.81 -2.85 24.11
CA ARG A 5 15.00 -1.89 23.00
C ARG A 5 15.75 -2.48 21.81
N ASP A 6 16.11 -3.76 21.84
CA ASP A 6 17.08 -4.35 20.90
C ASP A 6 16.51 -5.49 20.03
N GLN A 7 15.25 -5.43 19.61
CA GLN A 7 14.69 -6.40 18.66
C GLN A 7 13.84 -5.74 17.57
N HIS A 8 14.33 -4.67 16.97
CA HIS A 8 13.69 -4.10 15.79
C HIS A 8 14.75 -3.85 14.73
N GLN A 9 14.76 -4.71 13.70
CA GLN A 9 15.53 -4.46 12.49
C GLN A 9 14.80 -3.33 11.76
N GLU A 10 15.19 -2.09 12.06
CA GLU A 10 14.69 -0.89 11.42
C GLU A 10 15.03 -0.99 9.92
N LEU A 11 14.02 -0.89 9.04
CA LEU A 11 14.30 -0.52 7.65
C LEU A 11 15.18 0.73 7.70
N PRO A 12 16.31 0.76 6.97
CA PRO A 12 17.13 1.96 6.87
C PRO A 12 16.23 3.17 6.71
N PRO A 13 16.36 4.23 7.54
CA PRO A 13 15.39 5.33 7.57
C PRO A 13 15.07 5.91 6.19
N LEU A 14 16.05 5.91 5.28
CA LEU A 14 15.91 6.30 3.88
C LEU A 14 14.94 5.41 3.09
N LEU A 15 15.04 4.08 3.21
CA LEU A 15 14.13 3.13 2.56
C LEU A 15 12.70 3.26 3.11
N ALA A 16 12.54 3.51 4.41
CA ALA A 16 11.22 3.75 4.99
C ALA A 16 10.57 5.05 4.47
N VAL A 17 11.36 6.11 4.28
CA VAL A 17 10.90 7.38 3.70
C VAL A 17 10.52 7.21 2.22
N GLU A 18 11.34 6.50 1.43
CA GLU A 18 11.07 6.23 0.02
C GLU A 18 9.78 5.42 -0.17
N VAL A 19 9.60 4.36 0.62
CA VAL A 19 8.40 3.51 0.52
C VAL A 19 7.15 4.28 0.98
N ARG A 20 7.25 5.15 2.00
CA ARG A 20 6.15 6.06 2.39
C ARG A 20 5.81 7.05 1.28
N GLY A 21 6.81 7.67 0.64
CA GLY A 21 6.60 8.59 -0.49
C GLY A 21 5.90 7.91 -1.67
N ARG A 22 6.32 6.69 -1.99
CA ARG A 22 5.66 5.85 -3.01
C ARG A 22 4.22 5.52 -2.63
N LEU A 23 3.95 5.17 -1.37
CA LEU A 23 2.60 4.87 -0.89
C LEU A 23 1.68 6.09 -1.00
N SER A 24 2.16 7.29 -0.64
CA SER A 24 1.41 8.54 -0.82
C SER A 24 1.07 8.80 -2.29
N LEU A 25 2.00 8.56 -3.21
CA LEU A 25 1.76 8.71 -4.65
C LEU A 25 0.70 7.71 -5.16
N LEU A 26 0.80 6.44 -4.76
CA LEU A 26 -0.17 5.40 -5.14
C LEU A 26 -1.58 5.73 -4.63
N VAL A 27 -1.71 6.20 -3.39
CA VAL A 27 -2.99 6.63 -2.81
C VAL A 27 -3.57 7.82 -3.57
N ARG A 28 -2.75 8.80 -3.95
CA ARG A 28 -3.18 9.93 -4.76
C ARG A 28 -3.68 9.49 -6.13
N ASN A 29 -2.94 8.61 -6.82
CA ASN A 29 -3.33 8.06 -8.12
C ASN A 29 -4.65 7.28 -8.02
N ARG A 30 -4.81 6.48 -6.97
CA ARG A 30 -6.08 5.77 -6.68
C ARG A 30 -7.25 6.74 -6.52
N HIS A 31 -7.05 7.84 -5.80
CA HIS A 31 -8.09 8.84 -5.59
C HIS A 31 -8.48 9.58 -6.88
N GLU A 32 -7.52 9.97 -7.70
CA GLU A 32 -7.80 10.59 -9.00
C GLU A 32 -8.51 9.63 -9.95
N LEU A 33 -8.14 8.35 -9.96
CA LEU A 33 -8.82 7.32 -10.76
C LEU A 33 -10.28 7.11 -10.31
N LEU A 34 -10.56 7.10 -9.00
CA LEU A 34 -11.92 7.06 -8.47
C LEU A 34 -12.76 8.27 -8.93
N LYS A 35 -12.18 9.48 -8.93
CA LYS A 35 -12.86 10.67 -9.46
C LYS A 35 -13.19 10.52 -10.94
N GLN A 36 -12.27 9.96 -11.73
CA GLN A 36 -12.50 9.72 -13.15
C GLN A 36 -13.63 8.70 -13.36
N ILE A 37 -13.59 7.55 -12.68
CA ILE A 37 -14.62 6.50 -12.75
C ILE A 37 -16.01 7.06 -12.42
N ASN A 38 -16.12 7.91 -11.40
CA ASN A 38 -17.39 8.55 -11.02
C ASN A 38 -18.00 9.43 -12.11
N ARG A 39 -17.18 9.95 -13.03
CA ARG A 39 -17.63 10.75 -14.19
C ARG A 39 -17.90 9.89 -15.44
N MET A 40 -17.59 8.59 -15.40
CA MET A 40 -17.73 7.70 -16.54
C MET A 40 -19.10 7.03 -16.57
N ALA A 41 -19.64 6.87 -17.79
CA ALA A 41 -20.89 6.16 -18.01
C ALA A 41 -20.82 4.73 -17.43
N PRO A 42 -21.88 4.29 -16.73
CA PRO A 42 -21.96 2.92 -16.21
C PRO A 42 -21.90 1.91 -17.36
N ARG A 43 -21.28 0.74 -17.11
CA ARG A 43 -21.15 -0.38 -18.07
C ARG A 43 -20.38 -0.07 -19.36
N SER A 44 -19.61 1.02 -19.43
CA SER A 44 -18.71 1.28 -20.56
C SER A 44 -17.41 0.45 -20.45
N MET A 45 -16.86 0.01 -21.58
CA MET A 45 -15.57 -0.70 -21.63
C MET A 45 -14.43 0.11 -21.00
N ARG A 46 -14.45 1.43 -21.18
CA ARG A 46 -13.48 2.34 -20.56
C ARG A 46 -13.58 2.32 -19.03
N ARG A 47 -14.79 2.26 -18.48
CA ARG A 47 -15.02 2.16 -17.04
C ARG A 47 -14.52 0.83 -16.48
N LEU A 48 -14.77 -0.28 -17.18
CA LEU A 48 -14.24 -1.60 -16.78
C LEU A 48 -12.71 -1.62 -16.74
N ALA A 49 -12.04 -0.99 -17.71
CA ALA A 49 -10.58 -0.86 -17.69
C ALA A 49 -10.11 -0.04 -16.48
N ALA A 50 -10.73 1.10 -16.21
CA ALA A 50 -10.42 1.93 -15.06
C ALA A 50 -10.67 1.22 -13.71
N GLU A 51 -11.73 0.40 -13.60
CA GLU A 51 -12.00 -0.42 -12.42
C GLU A 51 -10.93 -1.50 -12.20
N ARG A 52 -10.38 -2.09 -13.28
CA ARG A 52 -9.24 -3.01 -13.20
C ARG A 52 -7.96 -2.31 -12.76
N ASP A 53 -7.69 -1.13 -13.29
CA ASP A 53 -6.55 -0.30 -12.88
C ASP A 53 -6.67 0.11 -11.40
N LEU A 54 -7.88 0.39 -10.93
CA LEU A 54 -8.17 0.67 -9.52
C LEU A 54 -7.89 -0.52 -8.62
N ALA A 55 -8.29 -1.72 -9.04
CA ALA A 55 -8.00 -2.96 -8.30
C ALA A 55 -6.49 -3.21 -8.23
N ARG A 56 -5.77 -3.01 -9.34
CA ARG A 56 -4.30 -3.11 -9.40
C ARG A 56 -3.63 -2.12 -8.45
N LEU A 57 -4.00 -0.84 -8.48
CA LEU A 57 -3.46 0.17 -7.56
C LEU A 57 -3.75 -0.18 -6.10
N THR A 58 -4.91 -0.74 -5.81
CA THR A 58 -5.27 -1.17 -4.45
C THR A 58 -4.38 -2.33 -3.98
N HIS A 59 -4.09 -3.30 -4.84
CA HIS A 59 -3.13 -4.37 -4.53
C HIS A 59 -1.71 -3.84 -4.32
N GLU A 60 -1.27 -2.89 -5.15
CA GLU A 60 0.06 -2.26 -5.01
C GLU A 60 0.19 -1.49 -3.68
N ILE A 61 -0.87 -0.78 -3.26
CA ILE A 61 -0.90 -0.09 -1.95
C ILE A 61 -0.82 -1.10 -0.81
N ILE A 62 -1.58 -2.19 -0.86
CA ILE A 62 -1.55 -3.23 0.18
C ILE A 62 -0.17 -3.88 0.24
N ALA A 63 0.44 -4.19 -0.90
CA ALA A 63 1.79 -4.77 -0.95
C ALA A 63 2.85 -3.81 -0.37
N ALA A 64 2.76 -2.52 -0.71
CA ALA A 64 3.65 -1.49 -0.17
C ALA A 64 3.45 -1.28 1.34
N ASP A 65 2.21 -1.31 1.82
CA ASP A 65 1.88 -1.25 3.25
C ASP A 65 2.42 -2.47 4.00
N LEU A 66 2.23 -3.68 3.46
CA LEU A 66 2.77 -4.91 4.03
C LEU A 66 4.31 -4.91 4.10
N ALA A 67 4.99 -4.34 3.11
CA ALA A 67 6.44 -4.20 3.12
C ALA A 67 6.94 -3.23 4.21
N LEU A 68 6.10 -2.28 4.63
CA LEU A 68 6.38 -1.35 5.73
C LEU A 68 6.00 -1.90 7.11
N ARG A 69 5.11 -2.90 7.18
CA ARG A 69 4.71 -3.49 8.46
C ARG A 69 5.90 -4.24 9.06
N PRO A 70 6.20 -4.04 10.36
CA PRO A 70 7.16 -4.90 11.04
C PRO A 70 6.65 -6.34 10.95
N VAL A 71 7.51 -7.26 10.52
CA VAL A 71 7.21 -8.70 10.43
C VAL A 71 6.98 -9.23 11.85
N GLY A 72 5.75 -9.08 12.34
CA GLY A 72 5.31 -9.61 13.62
C GLY A 72 5.25 -11.13 13.53
N ARG A 73 6.28 -11.79 14.08
CA ARG A 73 6.38 -13.19 14.50
C ARG A 73 5.21 -14.08 14.05
N LYS A 74 5.45 -14.92 13.04
CA LYS A 74 4.75 -16.20 12.95
C LYS A 74 4.94 -16.89 14.30
N GLY A 75 3.85 -17.11 15.01
CA GLY A 75 3.83 -17.96 16.19
C GLY A 75 4.14 -19.40 15.78
N THR A 76 5.41 -19.77 15.77
CA THR A 76 5.83 -21.15 16.03
C THR A 76 5.62 -21.37 17.53
N LYS A 77 4.45 -21.91 17.89
CA LYS A 77 4.29 -22.61 19.16
C LYS A 77 4.81 -24.03 18.94
N SER A 78 6.03 -24.28 19.41
CA SER A 78 6.52 -25.61 19.77
C SER A 78 6.16 -25.87 21.23
#